data_AF-A0A2E8TN71-F1
#
_entry.id   AF-A0A2E8TN71-F1
#
_cell.length_a   1.000
_cell.length_b   1.000
_cell.length_c   1.000
_cell.angle_alpha   90.00
_cell.angle_beta   90.00
_cell.angle_gamma   90.00
#
_symmetry.space_group_name_H-M   'P 1'
#
loop_
_entity.id
_entity.type
_entity.pdbx_description
1 polymer ?
#
loop_
_entity_poly.entity_id
_entity_poly.type
_entity_poly.pdbx_seq_one_letter_code
_entity_poly.pdbx_strand_id
1 'polypeptide(L)'
;MTGISVSKINIIEPDWRGLSDIFAGTTTRLHGFSEGSFSELNIAMHVGDSELAVSKNRKKLKKDLNLPDHPAWLNQKHGTNIIIEPDKLNYPEGDASISFEPGKVCTVMTADCLPVLATNKSQNVVAAIHAGWRGLAEGVIEKTLLSMKCNPEDIIVWLGPAISQEAFEVGDEVREIFIDSDTEAKNCFKMNEYNRWQADIYGLAKIRLKNTGVSLIYGGEYCTFYDDELFFSYRRENICGRMASMIYIK
;
A
#
# COMPACT_ATOMS: atom_id res chain seq x y z
N MET A 1 -3.01 40.48 5.40
CA MET A 1 -3.48 39.08 5.37
C MET A 1 -2.28 38.20 5.11
N THR A 2 -1.68 37.66 6.16
CA THR A 2 -0.55 36.73 6.08
C THR A 2 -1.07 35.41 5.52
N GLY A 3 -0.89 35.19 4.23
CA GLY A 3 -1.21 33.90 3.61
C GLY A 3 -0.32 32.84 4.25
N ILE A 4 -0.88 32.00 5.11
CA ILE A 4 -0.20 30.81 5.61
C ILE A 4 0.05 29.94 4.37
N SER A 5 1.30 29.87 3.92
CA SER A 5 1.72 28.95 2.87
C SER A 5 1.57 27.54 3.43
N VAL A 6 0.46 26.87 3.14
CA VAL A 6 0.26 25.48 3.52
C VAL A 6 1.19 24.63 2.66
N SER A 7 2.14 23.92 3.29
CA SER A 7 3.07 23.00 2.62
C SER A 7 2.31 22.00 1.74
N LYS A 8 2.88 21.65 0.59
CA LYS A 8 2.31 20.63 -0.32
C LYS A 8 2.42 19.24 0.30
N ILE A 9 1.47 18.35 -0.03
CA ILE A 9 1.57 16.94 0.34
C ILE A 9 2.86 16.33 -0.20
N ASN A 10 3.55 15.61 0.67
CA ASN A 10 4.74 14.84 0.33
C ASN A 10 4.35 13.43 -0.10
N ILE A 11 4.88 12.99 -1.24
CA ILE A 11 4.67 11.68 -1.84
C ILE A 11 6.01 11.01 -2.10
N ILE A 12 6.09 9.72 -1.75
CA ILE A 12 7.20 8.85 -2.10
C ILE A 12 6.83 8.16 -3.40
N GLU A 13 7.59 8.45 -4.46
CA GLU A 13 7.40 7.86 -5.77
C GLU A 13 8.37 6.68 -5.97
N PRO A 14 7.95 5.61 -6.68
CA PRO A 14 8.82 4.51 -7.04
C PRO A 14 9.94 4.93 -7.99
N ASP A 15 11.18 4.51 -7.71
CA ASP A 15 12.31 4.62 -8.67
C ASP A 15 12.30 3.50 -9.73
N TRP A 16 11.13 3.27 -10.34
CA TRP A 16 10.96 2.32 -11.43
C TRP A 16 11.02 3.04 -12.79
N ARG A 17 12.18 2.97 -13.44
CA ARG A 17 12.49 3.80 -14.60
C ARG A 17 11.61 3.49 -15.82
N GLY A 18 11.29 4.52 -16.61
CA GLY A 18 10.72 4.38 -17.95
C GLY A 18 9.19 4.36 -18.03
N LEU A 19 8.49 4.63 -16.92
CA LEU A 19 7.03 4.64 -16.87
C LEU A 19 6.46 6.07 -16.92
N SER A 20 6.56 6.73 -18.08
CA SER A 20 6.12 8.13 -18.25
C SER A 20 4.61 8.31 -18.16
N ASP A 21 3.84 7.29 -18.52
CA ASP A 21 2.38 7.33 -18.62
C ASP A 21 1.70 6.84 -17.34
N ILE A 22 2.49 6.45 -16.34
CA ILE A 22 2.00 6.02 -15.03
C ILE A 22 2.33 7.08 -13.99
N PHE A 23 1.37 7.37 -13.14
CA PHE A 23 1.62 7.98 -11.84
C PHE A 23 1.54 6.88 -10.78
N ALA A 24 2.46 6.87 -9.83
CA ALA A 24 2.42 5.96 -8.68
C ALA A 24 3.12 6.58 -7.46
N GLY A 25 2.65 6.25 -6.26
CA GLY A 25 3.37 6.59 -5.04
C GLY A 25 2.55 6.46 -3.78
N THR A 26 3.20 6.67 -2.63
CA THR A 26 2.61 6.63 -1.30
C THR A 26 2.72 7.97 -0.61
N THR A 27 1.61 8.47 -0.07
CA THR A 27 1.62 9.68 0.75
C THR A 27 2.37 9.45 2.06
N THR A 28 3.09 10.46 2.54
CA THR A 28 3.55 10.47 3.95
C THR A 28 2.42 10.90 4.88
N ARG A 29 2.65 10.87 6.21
CA ARG A 29 1.74 11.45 7.19
C ARG A 29 1.70 12.97 7.17
N LEU A 30 2.61 13.65 6.49
CA LEU A 30 2.83 15.09 6.63
C LEU A 30 1.86 15.96 5.83
N HIS A 31 1.70 17.20 6.29
CA HIS A 31 1.05 18.34 5.64
C HIS A 31 -0.47 18.20 5.44
N GLY A 32 -1.16 17.61 6.43
CA GLY A 32 -2.63 17.62 6.49
C GLY A 32 -3.22 18.51 7.58
N PHE A 33 -4.44 18.21 7.99
CA PHE A 33 -5.29 19.01 8.89
C PHE A 33 -5.75 18.25 10.13
N SER A 34 -5.41 16.96 10.26
CA SER A 34 -5.77 16.16 11.41
C SER A 34 -4.86 16.47 12.60
N GLU A 35 -5.30 16.10 13.81
CA GLU A 35 -4.61 16.41 15.07
C GLU A 35 -4.42 15.14 15.91
N GLY A 36 -3.66 15.24 17.01
CA GLY A 36 -3.44 14.14 17.95
C GLY A 36 -2.80 12.91 17.29
N SER A 37 -3.30 11.72 17.59
CA SER A 37 -2.77 10.46 17.00
C SER A 37 -2.98 10.35 15.48
N PHE A 38 -3.79 11.22 14.89
CA PHE A 38 -4.01 11.29 13.45
C PHE A 38 -3.25 12.44 12.80
N SER A 39 -2.36 13.11 13.56
CA SER A 39 -1.81 14.41 13.21
C SER A 39 -1.32 14.48 11.77
N GLU A 40 -1.69 15.58 11.13
CA GLU A 40 -1.43 15.95 9.75
C GLU A 40 -2.33 15.19 8.74
N LEU A 41 -1.79 14.34 7.88
CA LEU A 41 -2.45 13.83 6.67
C LEU A 41 -3.08 12.45 6.86
N ASN A 42 -4.03 12.32 7.78
CA ASN A 42 -4.87 11.13 7.82
C ASN A 42 -5.91 11.12 6.68
N ILE A 43 -5.95 10.03 5.91
CA ILE A 43 -6.86 9.84 4.78
C ILE A 43 -8.02 8.87 5.11
N ALA A 44 -7.96 8.16 6.24
CA ALA A 44 -8.96 7.16 6.61
C ALA A 44 -10.13 7.74 7.42
N MET A 45 -11.36 7.46 6.97
CA MET A 45 -12.61 7.84 7.64
C MET A 45 -13.02 6.90 8.77
N HIS A 46 -12.40 5.72 8.89
CA HIS A 46 -12.87 4.63 9.74
C HIS A 46 -11.98 4.39 10.98
N VAL A 47 -11.04 5.29 11.27
CA VAL A 47 -10.04 5.14 12.35
C VAL A 47 -10.32 5.99 13.59
N GLY A 48 -11.45 6.72 13.61
CA GLY A 48 -11.87 7.54 14.74
C GLY A 48 -11.41 9.00 14.71
N ASP A 49 -10.90 9.48 13.57
CA ASP A 49 -10.54 10.88 13.35
C ASP A 49 -11.78 11.75 13.00
N SER A 50 -11.62 13.07 13.03
CA SER A 50 -12.63 14.03 12.60
C SER A 50 -12.92 13.90 11.10
N GLU A 51 -14.17 13.59 10.75
CA GLU A 51 -14.63 13.52 9.35
C GLU A 51 -14.33 14.80 8.56
N LEU A 52 -14.40 15.96 9.23
CA LEU A 52 -14.08 17.26 8.61
C LEU A 52 -12.59 17.37 8.29
N ALA A 53 -11.70 16.94 9.19
CA ALA A 53 -10.26 16.95 8.97
C ALA A 53 -9.89 16.00 7.82
N VAL A 54 -10.38 14.76 7.86
CA VAL A 54 -10.13 13.76 6.80
C VAL A 54 -10.68 14.23 5.45
N SER A 55 -11.86 14.86 5.43
CA SER A 55 -12.42 15.46 4.20
C SER A 55 -11.54 16.57 3.64
N LYS A 56 -10.94 17.42 4.49
CA LYS A 56 -9.98 18.44 4.06
C LYS A 56 -8.70 17.79 3.54
N ASN A 57 -8.19 16.75 4.19
CA ASN A 57 -7.01 15.99 3.76
C ASN A 57 -7.23 15.37 2.37
N ARG A 58 -8.35 14.68 2.15
CA ARG A 58 -8.70 14.10 0.83
C ARG A 58 -8.87 15.16 -0.27
N LYS A 59 -9.44 16.33 0.05
CA LYS A 59 -9.53 17.46 -0.90
C LYS A 59 -8.15 18.02 -1.23
N LYS A 60 -7.28 18.16 -0.23
CA LYS A 60 -5.89 18.60 -0.42
C LYS A 60 -5.09 17.59 -1.23
N LEU A 61 -5.29 16.29 -1.00
CA LEU A 61 -4.67 15.21 -1.76
C LEU A 61 -4.92 15.33 -3.26
N LYS A 62 -6.20 15.42 -3.65
CA LYS A 62 -6.56 15.59 -5.07
C LYS A 62 -5.94 16.86 -5.67
N LYS A 63 -5.98 17.97 -4.94
CA LYS A 63 -5.49 19.26 -5.42
C LYS A 63 -3.98 19.30 -5.56
N ASP A 64 -3.24 18.91 -4.53
CA ASP A 64 -1.78 19.09 -4.48
C ASP A 64 -1.05 18.14 -5.42
N LEU A 65 -1.60 16.94 -5.62
CA LEU A 65 -1.05 15.93 -6.54
C LEU A 65 -1.65 16.00 -7.94
N ASN A 66 -2.53 16.98 -8.22
CA ASN A 66 -3.24 17.14 -9.50
C ASN A 66 -3.90 15.83 -10.00
N LEU A 67 -4.54 15.08 -9.10
CA LEU A 67 -5.13 13.80 -9.46
C LEU A 67 -6.27 14.02 -10.49
N PRO A 68 -6.33 13.20 -11.56
CA PRO A 68 -7.34 13.33 -12.60
C PRO A 68 -8.76 13.09 -12.07
N ASP A 69 -8.88 12.22 -11.07
CA ASP A 69 -10.13 11.99 -10.34
C ASP A 69 -9.89 11.81 -8.84
N HIS A 70 -10.97 11.62 -8.08
CA HIS A 70 -10.87 11.19 -6.69
C HIS A 70 -10.30 9.76 -6.61
N PRO A 71 -9.41 9.48 -5.64
CA PRO A 71 -8.98 8.12 -5.35
C PRO A 71 -10.17 7.19 -5.11
N ALA A 72 -10.13 5.99 -5.69
CA ALA A 72 -11.14 4.97 -5.48
C ALA A 72 -10.81 4.20 -4.19
N TRP A 73 -11.53 4.52 -3.12
CA TRP A 73 -11.29 3.95 -1.79
C TRP A 73 -11.98 2.59 -1.64
N LEU A 74 -11.29 1.63 -1.05
CA LEU A 74 -11.84 0.32 -0.73
C LEU A 74 -12.19 0.20 0.76
N ASN A 75 -13.19 -0.62 1.06
CA ASN A 75 -13.45 -1.14 2.41
C ASN A 75 -12.60 -2.40 2.61
N GLN A 76 -11.32 -2.21 2.93
CA GLN A 76 -10.32 -3.27 3.11
C GLN A 76 -10.65 -4.20 4.29
N LYS A 77 -10.57 -5.52 4.07
CA LYS A 77 -10.87 -6.57 5.07
C LYS A 77 -9.72 -7.54 5.30
N HIS A 78 -8.52 -7.24 4.79
CA HIS A 78 -7.35 -8.11 4.82
C HIS A 78 -7.58 -9.46 4.12
N GLY A 79 -8.48 -9.48 3.13
CA GLY A 79 -8.77 -10.64 2.31
C GLY A 79 -8.10 -10.55 0.94
N THR A 80 -8.74 -11.19 -0.04
CA THR A 80 -8.19 -11.33 -1.41
C THR A 80 -9.15 -10.84 -2.50
N ASN A 81 -10.22 -10.14 -2.12
CA ASN A 81 -11.19 -9.65 -3.10
C ASN A 81 -10.62 -8.47 -3.90
N ILE A 82 -10.83 -8.52 -5.23
CA ILE A 82 -10.27 -7.57 -6.19
C ILE A 82 -11.42 -6.85 -6.88
N ILE A 83 -11.32 -5.52 -6.93
CA ILE A 83 -12.28 -4.67 -7.63
C ILE A 83 -11.70 -4.25 -8.98
N ILE A 84 -12.32 -4.70 -10.06
CA ILE A 84 -11.97 -4.30 -11.42
C ILE A 84 -12.75 -3.03 -11.77
N GLU A 85 -12.06 -2.03 -12.30
CA GLU A 85 -12.59 -0.70 -12.60
C GLU A 85 -13.27 -0.05 -11.40
N PRO A 86 -12.53 0.17 -10.29
CA PRO A 86 -13.11 0.70 -9.07
C PRO A 86 -13.70 2.09 -9.30
N ASP A 87 -14.90 2.31 -8.76
CA ASP A 87 -15.57 3.62 -8.78
C ASP A 87 -15.22 4.42 -7.52
N LYS A 88 -15.16 5.74 -7.65
CA LYS A 88 -14.87 6.68 -6.55
C LYS A 88 -16.03 6.88 -5.57
N LEU A 89 -17.26 6.58 -5.98
CA LEU A 89 -18.46 6.84 -5.19
C LEU A 89 -18.83 5.68 -4.28
N ASN A 90 -18.49 4.47 -4.69
CA ASN A 90 -18.79 3.26 -3.96
C ASN A 90 -17.54 2.85 -3.18
N TYR A 91 -17.70 2.44 -1.92
CA TYR A 91 -16.60 1.93 -1.08
C TYR A 91 -16.69 0.39 -1.05
N PRO A 92 -16.45 -0.31 -2.17
CA PRO A 92 -16.65 -1.75 -2.23
C PRO A 92 -15.72 -2.47 -1.26
N GLU A 93 -16.19 -3.60 -0.74
CA GLU A 93 -15.35 -4.48 0.06
C GLU A 93 -14.28 -5.12 -0.82
N GLY A 94 -13.00 -4.86 -0.54
CA GLY A 94 -11.89 -5.34 -1.36
C GLY A 94 -10.55 -4.91 -0.81
N ASP A 95 -9.51 -5.69 -1.13
CA ASP A 95 -8.13 -5.44 -0.72
C ASP A 95 -7.20 -5.20 -1.91
N ALA A 96 -7.73 -5.24 -3.13
CA ALA A 96 -7.02 -4.80 -4.32
C ALA A 96 -7.97 -4.16 -5.32
N SER A 97 -7.41 -3.32 -6.18
CA SER A 97 -8.14 -2.77 -7.33
C SER A 97 -7.28 -2.76 -8.58
N ILE A 98 -7.93 -2.90 -9.74
CA ILE A 98 -7.31 -2.90 -11.06
C ILE A 98 -8.05 -1.92 -11.96
N SER A 99 -7.33 -1.17 -12.79
CA SER A 99 -7.93 -0.40 -13.88
C SER A 99 -7.11 -0.50 -15.15
N PHE A 100 -7.82 -0.53 -16.27
CA PHE A 100 -7.32 -0.45 -17.64
C PHE A 100 -7.63 0.93 -18.26
N GLU A 101 -8.31 1.81 -17.54
CA GLU A 101 -8.77 3.11 -18.04
C GLU A 101 -7.86 4.26 -17.56
N PRO A 102 -7.47 5.18 -18.45
CA PRO A 102 -6.82 6.42 -18.06
C PRO A 102 -7.64 7.24 -17.06
N GLY A 103 -6.93 7.85 -16.09
CA GLY A 103 -7.50 8.75 -15.10
C GLY A 103 -8.14 8.08 -13.88
N LYS A 104 -8.32 6.76 -13.85
CA LYS A 104 -8.84 6.05 -12.66
C LYS A 104 -7.74 5.77 -11.65
N VAL A 105 -7.95 6.25 -10.43
CA VAL A 105 -6.96 6.21 -9.35
C VAL A 105 -7.17 5.02 -8.42
N CYS A 106 -6.53 3.89 -8.75
CA CYS A 106 -6.48 2.70 -7.91
C CYS A 106 -5.73 3.02 -6.60
N THR A 107 -6.35 2.70 -5.45
CA THR A 107 -5.84 3.17 -4.16
C THR A 107 -6.01 2.14 -3.05
N VAL A 108 -5.00 2.04 -2.19
CA VAL A 108 -5.05 1.28 -0.93
C VAL A 108 -4.55 2.14 0.23
N MET A 109 -5.13 1.93 1.41
CA MET A 109 -4.77 2.63 2.64
C MET A 109 -3.96 1.73 3.55
N THR A 110 -2.87 2.23 4.11
CA THR A 110 -1.98 1.44 4.98
C THR A 110 -1.50 2.23 6.20
N ALA A 111 -1.23 1.47 7.26
CA ALA A 111 -0.31 1.80 8.35
C ALA A 111 0.25 0.44 8.78
N ASP A 112 1.51 0.16 8.39
CA ASP A 112 2.23 -1.13 8.49
C ASP A 112 1.96 -2.21 7.44
N CYS A 113 0.71 -2.46 7.05
CA CYS A 113 0.45 -3.44 5.99
C CYS A 113 1.12 -3.02 4.67
N LEU A 114 1.58 -3.99 3.87
CA LEU A 114 2.36 -3.72 2.67
C LEU A 114 1.47 -3.23 1.51
N PRO A 115 1.63 -1.99 1.02
CA PRO A 115 1.05 -1.60 -0.25
C PRO A 115 1.91 -2.12 -1.41
N VAL A 116 1.29 -2.78 -2.37
CA VAL A 116 1.93 -3.19 -3.63
C VAL A 116 1.26 -2.48 -4.79
N LEU A 117 2.05 -1.74 -5.57
CA LEU A 117 1.58 -1.11 -6.81
C LEU A 117 2.15 -1.88 -8.00
N ALA A 118 1.33 -2.15 -9.00
CA ALA A 118 1.73 -2.92 -10.18
C ALA A 118 1.22 -2.28 -11.46
N THR A 119 2.03 -2.38 -12.53
CA THR A 119 1.65 -2.04 -13.90
C THR A 119 2.35 -3.00 -14.86
N ASN A 120 2.24 -2.78 -16.17
CA ASN A 120 3.00 -3.54 -17.16
C ASN A 120 3.89 -2.61 -18.01
N LYS A 121 4.83 -3.20 -18.77
CA LYS A 121 5.71 -2.45 -19.69
C LYS A 121 4.95 -1.63 -20.74
N SER A 122 3.75 -2.06 -21.13
CA SER A 122 2.88 -1.34 -22.07
C SER A 122 2.10 -0.19 -21.44
N GLN A 123 2.15 -0.03 -20.11
CA GLN A 123 1.49 1.04 -19.35
C GLN A 123 -0.02 1.15 -19.59
N ASN A 124 -0.69 0.01 -19.82
CA ASN A 124 -2.13 -0.04 -20.16
C ASN A 124 -3.00 -0.72 -19.09
N VAL A 125 -2.39 -1.09 -17.96
CA VAL A 125 -3.10 -1.60 -16.78
C VAL A 125 -2.33 -1.18 -15.53
N VAL A 126 -3.08 -0.89 -14.47
CA VAL A 126 -2.53 -0.58 -13.15
C VAL A 126 -3.29 -1.33 -12.07
N ALA A 127 -2.61 -1.63 -10.96
CA ALA A 127 -3.22 -2.24 -9.79
C ALA A 127 -2.63 -1.70 -8.49
N ALA A 128 -3.48 -1.51 -7.48
CA ALA A 128 -3.10 -1.21 -6.11
C ALA A 128 -3.59 -2.34 -5.18
N ILE A 129 -2.70 -2.85 -4.34
CA ILE A 129 -2.93 -4.06 -3.52
C ILE A 129 -2.57 -3.77 -2.07
N HIS A 130 -3.48 -4.10 -1.17
CA HIS A 130 -3.30 -4.10 0.27
C HIS A 130 -2.89 -5.51 0.73
N ALA A 131 -1.59 -5.74 0.88
CA ALA A 131 -1.02 -7.02 1.27
C ALA A 131 -0.67 -7.04 2.77
N GLY A 132 -1.68 -6.96 3.63
CA GLY A 132 -1.51 -7.40 5.02
C GLY A 132 -1.18 -8.89 5.08
N TRP A 133 -0.60 -9.39 6.17
CA TRP A 133 -0.09 -10.77 6.22
C TRP A 133 -1.13 -11.84 5.87
N ARG A 134 -2.41 -11.63 6.23
CA ARG A 134 -3.52 -12.54 5.88
C ARG A 134 -3.76 -12.59 4.38
N GLY A 135 -4.05 -11.44 3.77
CA GLY A 135 -4.24 -11.34 2.32
C GLY A 135 -3.03 -11.80 1.53
N LEU A 136 -1.82 -11.52 2.02
CA LEU A 136 -0.56 -11.99 1.42
C LEU A 136 -0.46 -13.52 1.45
N ALA A 137 -0.75 -14.16 2.59
CA ALA A 137 -0.76 -15.61 2.72
C ALA A 137 -1.85 -16.27 1.84
N GLU A 138 -3.03 -15.65 1.75
CA GLU A 138 -4.16 -16.12 0.95
C GLU A 138 -4.03 -15.85 -0.57
N GLY A 139 -2.93 -15.22 -0.97
CA GLY A 139 -2.56 -15.00 -2.37
C GLY A 139 -3.22 -13.80 -3.04
N VAL A 140 -3.40 -12.68 -2.33
CA VAL A 140 -3.95 -11.44 -2.91
C VAL A 140 -3.09 -10.96 -4.09
N ILE A 141 -1.76 -11.07 -3.99
CA ILE A 141 -0.84 -10.66 -5.05
C ILE A 141 -1.12 -11.47 -6.31
N GLU A 142 -1.07 -12.80 -6.22
CA GLU A 142 -1.21 -13.70 -7.37
C GLU A 142 -2.59 -13.56 -8.03
N LYS A 143 -3.64 -13.45 -7.22
CA LYS A 143 -5.00 -13.21 -7.73
C LYS A 143 -5.09 -11.88 -8.47
N THR A 144 -4.46 -10.81 -7.97
CA THR A 144 -4.44 -9.51 -8.66
C THR A 144 -3.66 -9.61 -9.97
N LEU A 145 -2.45 -10.17 -9.95
CA LEU A 145 -1.61 -10.26 -11.14
C LEU A 145 -2.26 -11.10 -12.25
N LEU A 146 -2.91 -12.21 -11.89
CA LEU A 146 -3.70 -13.01 -12.84
C LEU A 146 -4.84 -12.17 -13.46
N SER A 147 -5.49 -11.34 -12.65
CA SER A 147 -6.61 -10.49 -13.07
C SER A 147 -6.19 -9.29 -13.93
N MET A 148 -4.89 -8.92 -13.92
CA MET A 148 -4.33 -7.89 -14.82
C MET A 148 -4.26 -8.36 -16.28
N LYS A 149 -4.44 -9.67 -16.54
CA LYS A 149 -4.42 -10.26 -17.91
C LYS A 149 -3.16 -9.92 -18.69
N CYS A 150 -2.02 -9.90 -18.00
CA CYS A 150 -0.70 -9.63 -18.56
C CYS A 150 0.20 -10.85 -18.46
N ASN A 151 1.22 -10.92 -19.32
CA ASN A 151 2.31 -11.87 -19.11
C ASN A 151 3.10 -11.43 -17.87
N PRO A 152 3.39 -12.34 -16.91
CA PRO A 152 4.09 -11.98 -15.68
C PRO A 152 5.45 -11.30 -15.89
N GLU A 153 6.17 -11.69 -16.94
CA GLU A 153 7.46 -11.10 -17.34
C GLU A 153 7.37 -9.62 -17.76
N ASP A 154 6.17 -9.13 -18.07
CA ASP A 154 5.91 -7.74 -18.42
C ASP A 154 5.41 -6.92 -17.24
N ILE A 155 5.08 -7.55 -16.12
CA ILE A 155 4.59 -6.88 -14.93
C ILE A 155 5.76 -6.24 -14.19
N ILE A 156 5.55 -4.99 -13.78
CA ILE A 156 6.46 -4.18 -12.99
C ILE A 156 5.77 -3.90 -11.66
N VAL A 157 6.46 -4.19 -10.57
CA VAL A 157 5.91 -4.08 -9.21
C VAL A 157 6.76 -3.16 -8.35
N TRP A 158 6.11 -2.35 -7.53
CA TRP A 158 6.71 -1.58 -6.46
C TRP A 158 6.12 -1.96 -5.11
N LEU A 159 7.01 -2.22 -4.16
CA LEU A 159 6.70 -2.47 -2.76
C LEU A 159 6.83 -1.14 -2.00
N GLY A 160 5.70 -0.53 -1.64
CA GLY A 160 5.69 0.73 -0.91
C GLY A 160 5.96 0.56 0.59
N PRO A 161 5.90 1.65 1.37
CA PRO A 161 6.21 1.63 2.79
C PRO A 161 5.34 0.68 3.63
N ALA A 162 6.00 -0.23 4.33
CA ALA A 162 5.42 -1.21 5.24
C ALA A 162 6.26 -1.32 6.53
N ILE A 163 5.80 -2.15 7.47
CA ILE A 163 6.60 -2.49 8.65
C ILE A 163 7.78 -3.39 8.27
N SER A 164 8.99 -3.05 8.72
CA SER A 164 10.19 -3.85 8.48
C SER A 164 10.24 -5.11 9.35
N GLN A 165 11.12 -6.05 9.00
CA GLN A 165 11.28 -7.32 9.71
C GLN A 165 11.56 -7.10 11.21
N GLU A 166 12.45 -6.18 11.54
CA GLU A 166 12.88 -5.91 12.91
C GLU A 166 11.72 -5.50 13.82
N ALA A 167 10.69 -4.83 13.27
CA ALA A 167 9.52 -4.38 14.01
C ALA A 167 8.31 -5.32 13.88
N PHE A 168 8.29 -6.23 12.91
CA PHE A 168 7.13 -7.05 12.61
C PHE A 168 7.12 -8.39 13.34
N GLU A 169 6.84 -8.33 14.64
CA GLU A 169 6.67 -9.54 15.45
C GLU A 169 5.33 -10.24 15.17
N VAL A 170 5.39 -11.55 14.99
CA VAL A 170 4.26 -12.47 14.74
C VAL A 170 4.40 -13.74 15.58
N GLY A 171 3.31 -14.52 15.70
CA GLY A 171 3.35 -15.83 16.35
C GLY A 171 3.70 -16.96 15.37
N ASP A 172 3.81 -18.18 15.91
CA ASP A 172 4.09 -19.39 15.13
C ASP A 172 3.06 -19.61 14.03
N GLU A 173 1.79 -19.26 14.29
CA GLU A 173 0.68 -19.44 13.36
C GLU A 173 0.90 -18.71 12.02
N VAL A 174 1.47 -17.50 12.07
CA VAL A 174 1.74 -16.73 10.85
C VAL A 174 2.88 -17.38 10.07
N ARG A 175 3.93 -17.80 10.78
CA ARG A 175 5.10 -18.42 10.16
C ARG A 175 4.75 -19.74 9.49
N GLU A 176 4.00 -20.60 10.17
CA GLU A 176 3.59 -21.91 9.67
C GLU A 176 2.76 -21.79 8.40
N ILE A 177 1.78 -20.88 8.37
CA ILE A 177 0.96 -20.62 7.17
C ILE A 177 1.83 -20.30 5.94
N PHE A 178 2.86 -19.47 6.09
CA PHE A 178 3.74 -19.11 4.98
C PHE A 178 4.66 -20.27 4.56
N ILE A 179 5.22 -21.01 5.51
CA ILE A 179 6.13 -22.14 5.23
C ILE A 179 5.39 -23.31 4.58
N ASP A 180 4.16 -23.59 5.01
CA ASP A 180 3.33 -24.66 4.44
C ASP A 180 2.98 -24.38 2.99
N SER A 181 2.84 -23.10 2.62
CA SER A 181 2.62 -22.68 1.24
C SER A 181 3.91 -22.66 0.41
N ASP A 182 5.04 -22.27 1.00
CA ASP A 182 6.34 -22.22 0.33
C ASP A 182 7.48 -22.34 1.34
N THR A 183 8.27 -23.42 1.23
CA THR A 183 9.39 -23.67 2.15
C THR A 183 10.48 -22.60 2.13
N GLU A 184 10.62 -21.82 1.04
CA GLU A 184 11.57 -20.69 0.97
C GLU A 184 11.20 -19.59 1.97
N ALA A 185 9.91 -19.46 2.32
CA ALA A 185 9.42 -18.47 3.27
C ALA A 185 10.06 -18.60 4.65
N LYS A 186 10.62 -19.77 5.00
CA LYS A 186 11.39 -19.97 6.24
C LYS A 186 12.51 -18.93 6.40
N ASN A 187 13.11 -18.48 5.31
CA ASN A 187 14.20 -17.49 5.31
C ASN A 187 13.70 -16.07 5.64
N CYS A 188 12.39 -15.81 5.59
CA CYS A 188 11.78 -14.53 5.93
C CYS A 188 11.39 -14.41 7.41
N PHE A 189 11.76 -15.38 8.26
CA PHE A 189 11.48 -15.33 9.69
C PHE A 189 12.74 -15.46 10.51
N LYS A 190 12.93 -14.54 11.45
CA LYS A 190 14.03 -14.56 12.42
C LYS A 190 13.45 -14.62 13.83
N MET A 191 13.98 -15.50 14.68
CA MET A 191 13.60 -15.50 16.09
C MET A 191 14.30 -14.35 16.81
N ASN A 192 13.57 -13.57 17.60
CA ASN A 192 14.13 -12.54 18.47
C ASN A 192 14.46 -13.10 19.87
N GLU A 193 15.01 -12.25 20.74
CA GLU A 193 15.37 -12.60 22.13
C GLU A 193 14.16 -12.95 23.02
N TYR A 194 12.94 -12.58 22.60
CA TYR A 194 11.69 -12.83 23.32
C TYR A 194 10.97 -14.10 22.84
N ASN A 195 11.63 -14.95 22.04
CA ASN A 195 11.03 -16.12 21.40
C ASN A 195 9.79 -15.78 20.54
N ARG A 196 9.84 -14.63 19.85
CA ARG A 196 8.84 -14.23 18.85
C ARG A 196 9.49 -14.20 17.46
N TRP A 197 8.70 -14.50 16.44
CA TRP A 197 9.17 -14.42 15.05
C TRP A 197 9.08 -12.99 14.54
N GLN A 198 10.17 -12.48 13.98
CA GLN A 198 10.27 -11.26 13.20
C GLN A 198 10.11 -11.61 11.71
N ALA A 199 8.97 -11.24 11.12
CA ALA A 199 8.61 -11.59 9.75
C ALA A 199 9.01 -10.50 8.76
N ASP A 200 9.72 -10.87 7.69
CA ASP A 200 10.06 -9.99 6.58
C ASP A 200 8.91 -9.98 5.56
N ILE A 201 7.99 -9.01 5.69
CA ILE A 201 6.85 -8.86 4.78
C ILE A 201 7.29 -8.60 3.33
N TYR A 202 8.41 -7.91 3.12
CA TYR A 202 8.95 -7.64 1.78
C TYR A 202 9.54 -8.90 1.17
N GLY A 203 10.29 -9.69 1.95
CA GLY A 203 10.81 -10.99 1.56
C GLY A 203 9.69 -11.96 1.19
N LEU A 204 8.65 -12.04 2.02
CA LEU A 204 7.46 -12.86 1.75
C LEU A 204 6.79 -12.45 0.43
N ALA A 205 6.55 -11.14 0.23
CA ALA A 205 5.97 -10.65 -1.03
C ALA A 205 6.85 -10.95 -2.25
N LYS A 206 8.18 -10.82 -2.13
CA LYS A 206 9.13 -11.15 -3.21
C LYS A 206 9.07 -12.62 -3.59
N ILE A 207 8.92 -13.55 -2.63
CA ILE A 207 8.74 -14.97 -2.92
C ILE A 207 7.45 -15.19 -3.72
N ARG A 208 6.32 -14.64 -3.24
CA ARG A 208 5.02 -14.75 -3.95
C ARG A 208 5.10 -14.21 -5.37
N LEU A 209 5.69 -13.03 -5.55
CA LEU A 209 5.88 -12.39 -6.86
C LEU A 209 6.74 -13.24 -7.80
N LYS A 210 7.88 -13.74 -7.34
CA LYS A 210 8.76 -14.59 -8.17
C LYS A 210 8.07 -15.87 -8.62
N ASN A 211 7.26 -16.49 -7.76
CA ASN A 211 6.51 -17.70 -8.10
C ASN A 211 5.45 -17.47 -9.20
N THR A 212 5.03 -16.22 -9.41
CA THR A 212 4.17 -15.87 -10.56
C THR A 212 4.95 -15.60 -11.85
N GLY A 213 6.27 -15.49 -11.80
CA GLY A 213 7.13 -15.13 -12.94
C GLY A 213 7.48 -13.64 -13.03
N VAL A 214 7.06 -12.82 -12.06
CA VAL A 214 7.46 -11.39 -12.01
C VAL A 214 8.90 -11.26 -11.58
N SER A 215 9.71 -10.57 -12.39
CA SER A 215 11.14 -10.32 -12.11
C SER A 215 11.47 -8.85 -11.83
N LEU A 216 10.60 -7.92 -12.23
CA LEU A 216 10.82 -6.48 -12.09
C LEU A 216 10.16 -5.96 -10.81
N ILE A 217 10.86 -6.12 -9.69
CA ILE A 217 10.37 -5.76 -8.35
C ILE A 217 11.26 -4.65 -7.77
N TYR A 218 10.64 -3.52 -7.44
CA TYR A 218 11.29 -2.32 -6.88
C TYR A 218 10.75 -2.04 -5.48
N GLY A 219 11.41 -1.15 -4.75
CA GLY A 219 10.96 -0.74 -3.42
C GLY A 219 11.32 -1.74 -2.32
N GLY A 220 10.64 -1.59 -1.18
CA GLY A 220 10.83 -2.42 0.01
C GLY A 220 11.96 -2.00 0.93
N GLU A 221 12.30 -0.70 0.95
CA GLU A 221 13.36 -0.12 1.77
C GLU A 221 12.88 0.63 3.03
N TYR A 222 11.58 0.91 3.16
CA TYR A 222 11.05 1.72 4.25
C TYR A 222 10.63 0.89 5.46
N CYS A 223 10.58 1.54 6.63
CA CYS A 223 9.95 1.01 7.83
C CYS A 223 8.95 2.01 8.40
N THR A 224 7.65 1.72 8.31
CA THR A 224 6.59 2.59 8.88
C THR A 224 6.68 2.73 10.40
N PHE A 225 7.20 1.70 11.09
CA PHE A 225 7.31 1.68 12.54
C PHE A 225 8.43 2.59 13.06
N TYR A 226 9.61 2.58 12.43
CA TYR A 226 10.77 3.35 12.90
C TYR A 226 10.82 4.79 12.40
N ASP A 227 10.24 5.06 11.23
CA ASP A 227 10.21 6.40 10.64
C ASP A 227 8.87 7.06 10.95
N ASP A 228 8.74 7.55 12.19
CA ASP A 228 7.53 8.15 12.74
C ASP A 228 7.28 9.58 12.25
N GLU A 229 8.33 10.26 11.76
CA GLU A 229 8.26 11.54 11.07
C GLU A 229 7.52 11.42 9.74
N LEU A 230 7.72 10.33 8.99
CA LEU A 230 7.10 10.15 7.67
C LEU A 230 5.84 9.28 7.68
N PHE A 231 5.67 8.34 8.62
CA PHE A 231 4.61 7.34 8.51
C PHE A 231 3.76 7.18 9.78
N PHE A 232 2.48 6.90 9.56
CA PHE A 232 1.64 6.28 10.59
C PHE A 232 2.03 4.80 10.73
N SER A 233 2.02 4.30 11.97
CA SER A 233 2.20 2.88 12.28
C SER A 233 1.18 2.43 13.31
N TYR A 234 0.39 1.43 12.97
CA TYR A 234 -0.58 0.82 13.87
C TYR A 234 0.13 0.03 14.98
N ARG A 235 1.22 -0.65 14.66
CA ARG A 235 2.07 -1.37 15.61
C ARG A 235 2.68 -0.44 16.65
N ARG A 236 3.05 0.79 16.25
CA ARG A 236 3.61 1.80 17.16
C ARG A 236 2.56 2.44 18.05
N GLU A 237 1.42 2.85 17.49
CA GLU A 237 0.50 3.78 18.17
C GLU A 237 -0.87 3.18 18.51
N ASN A 238 -1.25 2.03 17.93
CA ASN A 238 -2.56 1.36 17.99
C ASN A 238 -3.74 2.20 17.44
N ILE A 239 -3.83 3.48 17.80
CA ILE A 239 -4.79 4.43 17.23
C ILE A 239 -3.98 5.45 16.43
N CYS A 240 -4.07 5.41 15.10
CA CYS A 240 -3.34 6.31 14.22
C CYS A 240 -4.04 6.47 12.86
N GLY A 241 -3.54 7.41 12.05
CA GLY A 241 -4.01 7.64 10.69
C GLY A 241 -3.65 6.54 9.69
N ARG A 242 -3.99 6.75 8.42
CA ARG A 242 -3.56 5.89 7.31
C ARG A 242 -2.96 6.73 6.18
N MET A 243 -1.85 6.24 5.63
CA MET A 243 -1.31 6.69 4.35
C MET A 243 -2.14 6.11 3.20
N ALA A 244 -2.04 6.71 2.02
CA ALA A 244 -2.61 6.19 0.78
C ALA A 244 -1.49 5.86 -0.22
N SER A 245 -1.55 4.67 -0.81
CA SER A 245 -0.72 4.28 -1.96
C SER A 245 -1.61 4.22 -3.19
N MET A 246 -1.22 4.95 -4.23
CA MET A 246 -2.05 5.23 -5.40
C MET A 246 -1.30 4.97 -6.68
N ILE A 247 -2.01 4.50 -7.71
CA ILE A 247 -1.49 4.35 -9.07
C ILE A 247 -2.60 4.64 -10.10
N TYR A 248 -2.24 5.30 -11.20
CA TYR A 248 -3.13 5.50 -12.35
C TYR A 248 -2.37 5.65 -13.65
N ILE A 249 -3.05 5.35 -14.76
CA ILE A 249 -2.62 5.67 -16.12
C ILE A 249 -3.01 7.13 -16.40
N LYS A 250 -2.05 7.97 -16.77
CA LYS A 250 -2.22 9.42 -16.94
C LYS A 250 -3.18 9.79 -18.07
#